data_AF-A0A2D7IM63-F1
#
_entry.id   AF-A0A2D7IM63-F1
#
_cell.length_a   1.000
_cell.length_b   1.000
_cell.length_c   1.000
_cell.angle_alpha   90.00
_cell.angle_beta   90.00
_cell.angle_gamma   90.00
#
_symmetry.space_group_name_H-M   'P 1'
#
loop_
_entity.id
_entity.type
_entity.pdbx_description
1 polymer ?
#
loop_
_entity_poly.entity_id
_entity_poly.type
_entity_poly.pdbx_seq_one_letter_code
_entity_poly.pdbx_strand_id
1 'polypeptide(L)'
;MLFSYCGTNSKINERVLLQQKLEAFEFLSKYHHQLHIMIGEDEGDVNKAYIEFKDAIIKFDNIELLPIKKAISRINPNNVNQNEESVKRLDYLVDYYQSGLSMQIEAIFRGYGYLEIIDFQNATDLYDKIKN
;
A
#
# COMPACT_ATOMS: atom_id res chain seq x y z
N MET A 1 -23.58 -7.51 -22.58
CA MET A 1 -24.20 -7.86 -21.29
C MET A 1 -23.65 -6.93 -20.22
N LEU A 2 -24.44 -5.96 -19.79
CA LEU A 2 -24.12 -5.10 -18.64
C LEU A 2 -24.67 -5.81 -17.40
N PHE A 3 -23.80 -6.34 -16.55
CA PHE A 3 -24.20 -6.79 -15.22
C PHE A 3 -24.32 -5.56 -14.32
N SER A 4 -25.53 -5.05 -14.15
CA SER A 4 -25.84 -4.08 -13.10
C SER A 4 -25.83 -4.81 -11.76
N TYR A 5 -24.74 -4.69 -11.02
CA TYR A 5 -24.67 -5.13 -9.63
C TYR A 5 -25.36 -4.08 -8.76
N CYS A 6 -26.65 -4.28 -8.46
CA CYS A 6 -27.36 -3.53 -7.43
C CYS A 6 -27.20 -4.27 -6.10
N GLY A 7 -25.98 -4.21 -5.54
CA GLY A 7 -25.79 -4.47 -4.12
C GLY A 7 -26.17 -3.22 -3.35
N THR A 8 -26.68 -3.36 -2.13
CA THR A 8 -26.90 -2.24 -1.21
C THR A 8 -25.57 -1.51 -0.99
N ASN A 9 -25.27 -0.53 -1.83
CA ASN A 9 -24.09 0.31 -1.70
C ASN A 9 -24.28 1.11 -0.43
N SER A 10 -23.63 0.70 0.67
CA SER A 10 -23.17 1.72 1.59
C SER A 10 -22.37 2.69 0.73
N LYS A 11 -22.81 3.95 0.65
CA LYS A 11 -22.01 4.97 -0.03
C LYS A 11 -20.64 4.93 0.62
N ILE A 12 -19.63 4.43 -0.10
CA ILE A 12 -18.25 4.50 0.36
C ILE A 12 -17.98 5.99 0.51
N ASN A 13 -17.72 6.41 1.74
CA ASN A 13 -17.37 7.78 2.04
C ASN A 13 -15.96 8.02 1.47
N GLU A 14 -15.81 8.99 0.58
CA GLU A 14 -14.51 9.30 -0.05
C GLU A 14 -13.44 9.64 1.00
N ARG A 15 -13.82 10.22 2.15
CA ARG A 15 -12.91 10.42 3.29
C ARG A 15 -12.37 9.10 3.84
N VAL A 16 -13.22 8.07 3.93
CA VAL A 16 -12.82 6.74 4.40
C VAL A 16 -11.93 6.05 3.38
N LEU A 17 -12.25 6.20 2.09
CA LEU A 17 -11.40 5.70 1.00
C LEU A 17 -10.02 6.39 1.00
N LEU A 18 -9.97 7.71 1.16
CA LEU A 18 -8.73 8.46 1.32
C LEU A 18 -7.92 7.97 2.51
N GLN A 19 -8.56 7.81 3.67
CA GLN A 19 -7.92 7.31 4.89
C GLN A 19 -7.29 5.92 4.67
N GLN A 20 -8.02 4.99 4.02
CA GLN A 20 -7.48 3.67 3.72
C GLN A 20 -6.26 3.73 2.79
N LYS A 21 -6.26 4.62 1.79
CA LYS A 21 -5.11 4.79 0.89
C LYS A 21 -3.90 5.38 1.61
N LEU A 22 -4.10 6.39 2.46
CA LEU A 22 -3.05 7.02 3.25
C LEU A 22 -2.39 6.02 4.20
N GLU A 23 -3.19 5.27 4.95
CA GLU A 23 -2.70 4.24 5.87
C GLU A 23 -1.93 3.12 5.14
N ALA A 24 -2.40 2.70 3.96
CA ALA A 24 -1.70 1.72 3.15
C ALA A 24 -0.37 2.27 2.60
N PHE A 25 -0.36 3.53 2.14
CA PHE A 25 0.86 4.18 1.67
C PHE A 25 1.88 4.34 2.79
N GLU A 26 1.45 4.76 3.98
CA GLU A 26 2.29 4.89 5.16
C GLU A 26 2.88 3.53 5.59
N PHE A 27 2.05 2.48 5.59
CA PHE A 27 2.52 1.13 5.86
C PHE A 27 3.65 0.73 4.90
N LEU A 28 3.43 0.90 3.58
CA LEU A 28 4.44 0.52 2.58
C LEU A 28 5.71 1.35 2.73
N SER A 29 5.58 2.65 2.99
CA SER A 29 6.72 3.54 3.24
C SER A 29 7.55 3.10 4.46
N LYS A 30 6.87 2.70 5.54
CA LYS A 30 7.51 2.26 6.78
C LYS A 30 8.28 0.95 6.62
N TYR A 31 7.75 0.02 5.82
CA TYR A 31 8.31 -1.33 5.66
C TYR A 31 9.10 -1.52 4.36
N HIS A 32 9.32 -0.45 3.59
CA HIS A 32 10.03 -0.50 2.32
C HIS A 32 11.47 -0.99 2.48
N HIS A 33 12.15 -0.56 3.54
CA HIS A 33 13.52 -0.99 3.82
C HIS A 33 13.64 -2.51 4.03
N GLN A 34 12.65 -3.17 4.66
CA GLN A 34 12.65 -4.63 4.77
C GLN A 34 12.64 -5.30 3.39
N LEU A 35 11.97 -4.72 2.39
CA LEU A 35 11.95 -5.27 1.04
C LEU A 35 13.32 -5.16 0.38
N HIS A 36 13.99 -4.01 0.50
CA HIS A 36 15.35 -3.81 -0.03
C HIS A 36 16.37 -4.78 0.60
N ILE A 37 16.25 -5.07 1.90
CA ILE A 37 17.06 -6.14 2.53
C ILE A 37 16.74 -7.50 1.90
N MET A 38 15.46 -7.80 1.67
CA MET A 38 15.02 -9.09 1.12
C MET A 38 15.53 -9.33 -0.31
N ILE A 39 15.66 -8.29 -1.14
CA ILE A 39 16.23 -8.38 -2.50
C ILE A 39 17.75 -8.18 -2.57
N GLY A 40 18.38 -7.79 -1.45
CA GLY A 40 19.83 -7.62 -1.35
C GLY A 40 20.36 -6.28 -1.85
N GLU A 41 19.50 -5.26 -1.92
CA GLU A 41 19.90 -3.88 -2.18
C GLU A 41 20.42 -3.18 -0.93
N ASP A 42 19.91 -3.55 0.25
CA ASP A 42 20.37 -3.08 1.55
C ASP A 42 20.98 -4.23 2.38
N GLU A 43 21.94 -3.90 3.25
CA GLU A 43 22.54 -4.86 4.18
C GLU A 43 21.55 -5.28 5.27
N GLY A 44 21.44 -6.59 5.54
CA GLY A 44 20.62 -7.10 6.62
C GLY A 44 20.37 -8.60 6.57
N ASP A 45 19.64 -9.11 7.56
CA ASP A 45 19.19 -10.50 7.60
C ASP A 45 17.88 -10.64 6.80
N VAL A 46 17.98 -11.32 5.65
CA VAL A 46 16.87 -11.57 4.72
C VAL A 46 15.69 -12.28 5.39
N ASN A 47 15.95 -13.28 6.24
CA ASN A 47 14.89 -14.03 6.90
C ASN A 47 14.20 -13.16 7.95
N LYS A 48 14.98 -12.39 8.72
CA LYS A 48 14.45 -11.44 9.69
C LYS A 48 13.57 -10.38 9.01
N ALA A 49 14.05 -9.79 7.92
CA ALA A 49 13.30 -8.78 7.16
C ALA A 49 11.98 -9.34 6.61
N TYR A 50 12.01 -10.56 6.05
CA TYR A 50 10.79 -11.26 5.60
C TYR A 50 9.80 -11.50 6.75
N ILE A 51 10.26 -11.99 7.90
CA ILE A 51 9.38 -12.24 9.06
C ILE A 51 8.77 -10.93 9.56
N GLU A 52 9.57 -9.88 9.70
CA GLU A 52 9.10 -8.56 10.13
C GLU A 52 8.03 -7.99 9.19
N PHE A 53 8.29 -8.00 7.88
CA PHE A 53 7.35 -7.51 6.87
C PHE A 53 6.06 -8.36 6.87
N LYS A 54 6.21 -9.69 6.83
CA LYS A 54 5.09 -10.63 6.78
C LYS A 54 4.18 -10.52 8.01
N ASP A 55 4.77 -10.46 9.20
CA ASP A 55 4.00 -10.36 10.44
C ASP A 55 3.26 -9.03 10.52
N ALA A 56 3.87 -7.95 10.04
CA ALA A 56 3.24 -6.64 9.99
C ALA A 56 2.07 -6.60 9.01
N ILE A 57 2.28 -7.04 7.76
CA ILE A 57 1.25 -6.96 6.70
C ILE A 57 0.05 -7.87 6.99
N ILE A 58 0.25 -9.03 7.63
CA ILE A 58 -0.86 -9.94 7.97
C ILE A 58 -1.76 -9.34 9.07
N LYS A 59 -1.18 -8.63 10.03
CA LYS A 59 -1.91 -8.03 11.17
C LYS A 59 -2.58 -6.70 10.82
N PHE A 60 -2.10 -6.00 9.79
CA PHE A 60 -2.63 -4.69 9.42
C PHE A 60 -3.94 -4.82 8.64
N ASP A 61 -5.05 -4.37 9.22
CA ASP A 61 -6.38 -4.45 8.60
C ASP A 61 -6.65 -3.27 7.67
N ASN A 62 -6.24 -3.42 6.41
CA ASN A 62 -6.52 -2.46 5.36
C ASN A 62 -6.71 -3.20 4.02
N ILE A 63 -7.78 -2.86 3.30
CA ILE A 63 -8.18 -3.51 2.05
C ILE A 63 -7.25 -3.17 0.88
N GLU A 64 -6.65 -1.98 0.87
CA GLU A 64 -5.69 -1.55 -0.15
C GLU A 64 -4.43 -2.43 -0.15
N LEU A 65 -4.09 -3.03 0.99
CA LEU A 65 -2.94 -3.94 1.09
C LEU A 65 -3.24 -5.38 0.66
N LEU A 66 -4.46 -5.68 0.19
CA LEU A 66 -4.83 -7.02 -0.26
C LEU A 66 -3.88 -7.59 -1.35
N PRO A 67 -3.49 -6.85 -2.41
CA PRO A 67 -2.55 -7.35 -3.40
C PRO A 67 -1.21 -7.76 -2.79
N ILE A 68 -0.72 -6.97 -1.83
CA ILE A 68 0.56 -7.20 -1.14
C ILE A 68 0.48 -8.43 -0.23
N LYS A 69 -0.62 -8.56 0.53
CA LYS A 69 -0.95 -9.76 1.32
C LYS A 69 -0.98 -11.03 0.47
N LYS A 70 -1.50 -10.94 -0.76
CA LYS A 70 -1.51 -12.07 -1.69
C LYS A 70 -0.13 -12.37 -2.25
N ALA A 71 0.70 -11.36 -2.52
CA ALA A 71 2.06 -11.56 -3.00
C ALA A 71 2.96 -12.22 -1.94
N ILE A 72 3.00 -11.68 -0.71
CA ILE A 72 3.79 -12.25 0.39
C ILE A 72 3.39 -13.70 0.71
N SER A 73 2.10 -14.04 0.59
CA SER A 73 1.62 -15.41 0.84
C SER A 73 2.11 -16.46 -0.18
N ARG A 74 2.62 -16.03 -1.34
CA ARG A 74 3.17 -16.92 -2.38
C ARG A 74 4.63 -17.24 -2.15
N ILE A 75 5.31 -16.53 -1.25
CA ILE A 75 6.73 -16.78 -0.93
C ILE A 75 6.82 -18.01 -0.03
N ASN A 76 7.72 -18.94 -0.38
CA ASN A 76 7.99 -20.12 0.42
C ASN A 76 8.79 -19.71 1.68
N PRO A 77 8.23 -19.82 2.90
CA PRO A 77 8.91 -19.38 4.12
C PRO A 77 10.16 -20.20 4.46
N ASN A 78 10.31 -21.40 3.92
CA ASN A 78 11.48 -22.27 4.17
C ASN A 78 12.62 -22.02 3.19
N ASN A 79 12.42 -21.18 2.18
CA ASN A 79 13.41 -20.87 1.16
C ASN A 79 13.30 -19.40 0.76
N VAL A 80 13.52 -18.50 1.72
CA VAL A 80 13.57 -17.06 1.46
C VAL A 80 15.03 -16.66 1.23
N ASN A 81 15.34 -16.16 0.04
CA ASN A 81 16.65 -15.63 -0.30
C ASN A 81 16.52 -14.55 -1.40
N GLN A 82 17.58 -13.75 -1.57
CA GLN A 82 17.62 -12.59 -2.48
C GLN A 82 17.45 -12.97 -3.97
N ASN A 83 17.75 -14.22 -4.33
CA ASN A 83 17.62 -14.71 -5.70
C ASN A 83 16.23 -15.29 -5.99
N GLU A 84 15.35 -15.40 -5.00
CA GLU A 84 14.00 -15.88 -5.22
C GLU A 84 13.17 -14.88 -6.03
N GLU A 85 12.71 -15.35 -7.18
CA GLU A 85 11.86 -14.58 -8.08
C GLU A 85 10.57 -14.09 -7.41
N SER A 86 10.03 -14.87 -6.45
CA SER A 86 8.84 -14.46 -5.68
C SER A 86 9.09 -13.27 -4.76
N VAL A 87 10.32 -13.11 -4.26
CA VAL A 87 10.75 -11.98 -3.43
C VAL A 87 10.90 -10.73 -4.30
N LYS A 88 11.56 -10.84 -5.46
CA LYS A 88 11.69 -9.74 -6.42
C LYS A 88 10.34 -9.25 -6.95
N ARG A 89 9.41 -10.16 -7.22
CA ARG A 89 8.05 -9.80 -7.66
C ARG A 89 7.23 -9.08 -6.58
N LEU A 90 7.47 -9.39 -5.30
CA LEU A 90 6.85 -8.65 -4.20
C LEU A 90 7.36 -7.21 -4.17
N ASP A 91 8.66 -7.03 -4.30
CA ASP A 91 9.31 -5.72 -4.36
C ASP A 91 8.77 -4.86 -5.51
N TYR A 92 8.80 -5.40 -6.75
CA TYR A 92 8.19 -4.72 -7.91
C TYR A 92 6.73 -4.35 -7.66
N LEU A 93 5.95 -5.27 -7.08
CA LEU A 93 4.55 -4.98 -6.77
C LEU A 93 4.43 -3.80 -5.80
N VAL A 94 5.25 -3.76 -4.74
CA VAL A 94 5.20 -2.69 -3.75
C VAL A 94 5.57 -1.35 -4.37
N ASP A 95 6.62 -1.27 -5.19
CA ASP A 95 7.02 -0.03 -5.88
C ASP A 95 5.90 0.57 -6.72
N TYR A 96 5.32 -0.25 -7.60
CA TYR A 96 4.24 0.18 -8.47
C TYR A 96 2.97 0.50 -7.68
N TYR A 97 2.66 -0.29 -6.64
CA TYR A 97 1.44 -0.08 -5.85
C TYR A 97 1.54 1.17 -4.99
N GLN A 98 2.69 1.43 -4.36
CA GLN A 98 2.94 2.62 -3.57
C GLN A 98 2.89 3.89 -4.44
N SER A 99 3.51 3.85 -5.62
CA SER A 99 3.41 4.93 -6.60
C SER A 99 1.96 5.17 -7.05
N GLY A 100 1.21 4.10 -7.31
CA GLY A 100 -0.20 4.18 -7.66
C GLY A 100 -1.09 4.74 -6.56
N LEU A 101 -0.82 4.39 -5.29
CA LEU A 101 -1.52 4.96 -4.13
C LEU A 101 -1.27 6.46 -4.01
N SER A 102 -0.02 6.90 -4.15
CA SER A 102 0.34 8.32 -4.15
C SER A 102 -0.42 9.09 -5.22
N MET A 103 -0.45 8.59 -6.45
CA MET A 103 -1.20 9.22 -7.55
C MET A 103 -2.71 9.29 -7.28
N GLN A 104 -3.29 8.23 -6.71
CA GLN A 104 -4.72 8.20 -6.38
C GLN A 104 -5.06 9.17 -5.26
N ILE A 105 -4.21 9.27 -4.23
CA ILE A 105 -4.35 10.26 -3.16
C ILE A 105 -4.32 11.65 -3.80
N GLU A 106 -3.28 11.98 -4.56
CA GLU A 106 -3.16 13.29 -5.22
C GLU A 106 -4.37 13.61 -6.10
N ALA A 107 -4.85 12.66 -6.89
CA ALA A 107 -6.00 12.83 -7.77
C ALA A 107 -7.26 13.28 -7.02
N ILE A 108 -7.50 12.80 -5.80
CA ILE A 108 -8.63 13.23 -4.96
C ILE A 108 -8.54 14.75 -4.70
N PHE A 109 -7.38 15.23 -4.24
CA PHE A 109 -7.19 16.66 -3.95
C PHE A 109 -7.24 17.52 -5.21
N ARG A 110 -6.69 17.03 -6.33
CA ARG A 110 -6.81 17.71 -7.63
C ARG A 110 -8.26 17.83 -8.07
N GLY A 111 -9.10 16.84 -7.76
CA GLY A 111 -10.55 16.87 -7.99
C GLY A 111 -11.27 18.00 -7.23
N TYR A 112 -10.73 18.43 -6.10
CA TYR A 112 -11.19 19.58 -5.31
C TYR A 112 -10.48 20.90 -5.67
N GLY A 113 -9.65 20.93 -6.71
CA GLY A 113 -8.92 22.12 -7.15
C GLY A 113 -7.69 22.47 -6.31
N TYR A 114 -7.26 21.58 -5.39
CA TYR A 114 -6.00 21.77 -4.66
C TYR A 114 -4.84 21.33 -5.54
N LEU A 115 -3.96 22.27 -5.94
CA LEU A 115 -2.89 22.06 -6.92
C LEU A 115 -1.47 21.99 -6.32
N GLU A 116 -1.32 22.17 -5.01
CA GLU A 116 -0.03 22.14 -4.34
C GLU A 116 0.43 20.70 -4.03
N ILE A 117 1.67 20.56 -3.54
CA ILE A 117 2.22 19.30 -3.04
C ILE A 117 1.52 18.95 -1.73
N ILE A 118 1.07 17.70 -1.60
CA ILE A 118 0.33 17.23 -0.44
C ILE A 118 1.31 16.66 0.58
N ASP A 119 1.22 17.14 1.81
CA ASP A 119 1.79 16.44 2.95
C ASP A 119 0.83 15.32 3.38
N PHE A 120 1.24 14.07 3.16
CA PHE A 120 0.42 12.90 3.45
C PHE A 120 0.12 12.74 4.95
N GLN A 121 0.95 13.29 5.85
CA GLN A 121 0.67 13.26 7.28
C GLN A 121 -0.56 14.10 7.65
N ASN A 122 -0.79 15.18 6.91
CA ASN A 122 -1.86 16.15 7.16
C ASN A 122 -3.00 16.06 6.12
N ALA A 123 -2.95 15.06 5.22
CA ALA A 123 -3.86 14.95 4.09
C ALA A 123 -5.33 14.84 4.51
N THR A 124 -5.65 14.08 5.56
CA THR A 124 -7.04 13.93 6.03
C THR A 124 -7.62 15.26 6.54
N ASP A 125 -6.84 16.04 7.28
CA ASP A 125 -7.25 17.36 7.77
C ASP A 125 -7.41 18.37 6.63
N LEU A 126 -6.51 18.31 5.64
CA LEU A 126 -6.62 19.12 4.44
C LEU A 126 -7.88 18.77 3.65
N TYR A 127 -8.17 17.48 3.47
CA TYR A 127 -9.39 17.01 2.79
C TYR A 127 -10.65 17.56 3.48
N ASP A 128 -10.72 17.48 4.81
CA ASP A 128 -11.88 17.97 5.57
C ASP A 128 -12.06 19.50 5.45
N LYS A 129 -10.98 20.26 5.18
CA LYS A 129 -11.05 21.70 4.93
C LYS A 129 -11.56 22.02 3.52
N ILE A 130 -11.05 21.34 2.50
CA ILE A 130 -11.30 21.68 1.08
C ILE A 130 -12.60 21.10 0.51
N LYS A 131 -13.19 20.08 1.15
CA LYS A 131 -14.45 19.51 0.65
C LYS A 131 -15.66 20.43 0.85
N ASN A 132 -15.53 21.47 1.69
CA ASN A 132 -16.62 22.36 2.09
C ASN A 132 -16.87 23.47 1.06
#